data_AF-A0AAU5IGR4-F1
#
_entry.id   AF-A0AAU5IGR4-F1
#
_cell.length_a   1.000
_cell.length_b   1.000
_cell.length_c   1.000
_cell.angle_alpha   90.00
_cell.angle_beta   90.00
_cell.angle_gamma   90.00
#
_symmetry.space_group_name_H-M   'P 1'
#
loop_
_entity.id
_entity.type
_entity.pdbx_description
1 polymer ?
#
loop_
_entity_poly.entity_id
_entity_poly.type
_entity_poly.pdbx_seq_one_letter_code
_entity_poly.pdbx_strand_id
1 'polypeptide(L)'
;MTTTEATGAAQSPDAAAAGTPADATVPADAIVTDHDRGIHGYHHQKAEHLKRLRRVEGQIRGLQRMVDEDVYCIDILTQVSASTKALQSFALQLLEEHLRHCVADAAVKGGEEIDAKVEEATKAIARLLRT
;
A
#
# COMPACT_ATOMS: atom_id res chain seq x y z
N MET A 1 11.92 61.04 -16.97
CA MET A 1 12.16 59.75 -16.29
C MET A 1 12.41 58.76 -17.40
N THR A 2 13.61 58.25 -17.68
CA THR A 2 14.52 57.52 -16.79
C THR A 2 15.96 57.56 -17.33
N THR A 3 16.90 57.56 -16.39
CA THR A 3 18.36 57.43 -16.53
C THR A 3 18.78 55.96 -16.53
N THR A 4 19.83 55.64 -17.30
CA THR A 4 21.01 54.77 -17.01
C THR A 4 20.72 53.33 -16.47
N GLU A 5 21.25 52.22 -16.99
CA GLU A 5 22.66 51.81 -17.05
C GLU A 5 22.89 50.60 -17.98
N ALA A 6 24.04 50.62 -18.64
CA ALA A 6 24.74 49.44 -19.13
C ALA A 6 25.47 48.74 -17.98
N THR A 7 25.72 47.43 -18.10
CA THR A 7 27.04 46.75 -17.92
C THR A 7 26.82 45.23 -17.76
N GLY A 8 27.63 44.42 -18.44
CA GLY A 8 27.95 43.05 -17.98
C GLY A 8 27.79 41.95 -19.02
N ALA A 9 28.85 41.71 -19.80
CA ALA A 9 29.02 40.56 -20.68
C ALA A 9 29.79 39.41 -20.00
N ALA A 10 29.71 38.21 -20.61
CA ALA A 10 30.61 37.04 -20.52
C ALA A 10 30.49 36.16 -19.24
N GLN A 11 30.65 34.84 -19.23
CA GLN A 11 30.77 33.74 -20.20
C GLN A 11 30.73 32.43 -19.36
N SER A 12 30.18 31.34 -19.92
CA SER A 12 30.35 29.94 -19.45
C SER A 12 31.84 29.49 -19.54
N PRO A 13 32.36 28.35 -18.99
CA PRO A 13 31.82 26.97 -19.13
C PRO A 13 32.18 25.92 -18.02
N ASP A 14 31.76 24.67 -18.27
CA ASP A 14 32.36 23.37 -17.86
C ASP A 14 32.32 22.95 -16.37
N ALA A 15 32.17 21.69 -15.96
CA ALA A 15 32.20 20.40 -16.65
C ALA A 15 31.49 19.32 -15.79
N ALA A 16 30.90 18.34 -16.47
CA ALA A 16 30.79 16.92 -16.15
C ALA A 16 30.75 16.43 -14.68
N ALA A 17 29.64 15.77 -14.32
CA ALA A 17 29.68 14.38 -13.84
C ALA A 17 28.28 13.73 -13.98
N ALA A 18 28.05 13.12 -15.14
CA ALA A 18 27.00 12.12 -15.30
C ALA A 18 27.40 10.88 -14.50
N GLY A 19 26.73 10.66 -13.37
CA GLY A 19 26.79 9.43 -12.59
C GLY A 19 25.44 8.74 -12.64
N THR A 20 25.28 7.79 -13.55
CA THR A 20 24.21 6.79 -13.49
C THR A 20 24.56 5.76 -12.41
N PRO A 21 23.69 5.46 -11.43
CA PRO A 21 23.68 4.14 -10.82
C PRO A 21 22.66 3.31 -11.63
N ALA A 22 23.07 2.42 -12.52
CA ALA A 22 23.63 1.10 -12.23
C ALA A 22 22.79 0.36 -11.18
N ASP A 23 21.81 -0.39 -11.71
CA ASP A 23 21.38 -1.71 -11.23
C ASP A 23 21.30 -1.89 -9.71
N ALA A 24 20.17 -1.46 -9.14
CA ALA A 24 19.75 -1.94 -7.83
C ALA A 24 18.76 -3.08 -8.04
N THR A 25 19.28 -4.31 -8.00
CA THR A 25 18.46 -5.51 -7.88
C THR A 25 17.60 -5.40 -6.62
N VAL A 26 16.30 -5.12 -6.79
CA VAL A 26 15.38 -4.97 -5.66
C VAL A 26 15.14 -6.36 -5.05
N PRO A 27 15.40 -6.56 -3.75
CA PRO A 27 15.14 -7.85 -3.11
C PRO A 27 13.64 -8.15 -3.11
N ALA A 28 13.28 -9.40 -3.39
CA ALA A 28 11.90 -9.87 -3.55
C ALA A 28 11.00 -9.71 -2.29
N ASP A 29 11.59 -9.34 -1.14
CA ASP A 29 10.93 -9.11 0.14
C ASP A 29 10.83 -7.63 0.55
N ALA A 30 11.16 -6.69 -0.34
CA ALA A 30 10.93 -5.28 -0.06
C ALA A 30 9.41 -5.00 -0.09
N ILE A 31 8.80 -4.89 1.09
CA ILE A 31 7.49 -4.22 1.21
C ILE A 31 7.68 -2.83 0.61
N VAL A 32 7.08 -2.60 -0.56
CA VAL A 32 7.03 -1.27 -1.19
C VAL A 32 6.22 -0.39 -0.23
N THR A 33 6.91 0.32 0.65
CA THR A 33 6.27 1.29 1.52
C THR A 33 6.04 2.55 0.71
N ASP A 34 4.78 2.92 0.66
CA ASP A 34 4.19 3.93 -0.22
C ASP A 34 4.58 5.39 0.12
N HIS A 35 5.75 5.63 0.70
CA HIS A 35 6.18 7.00 0.99
C HIS A 35 6.54 7.84 -0.25
N ASP A 36 6.50 7.27 -1.46
CA ASP A 36 6.81 7.94 -2.73
C ASP A 36 5.56 8.27 -3.60
N ARG A 37 4.34 7.92 -3.18
CA ARG A 37 3.09 8.12 -3.97
C ARG A 37 2.07 9.10 -3.37
N GLY A 38 2.42 9.79 -2.29
CA GLY A 38 1.62 10.84 -1.68
C GLY A 38 0.58 10.30 -0.68
N ILE A 39 0.86 10.49 0.61
CA ILE A 39 -0.04 10.31 1.78
C ILE A 39 -1.21 9.33 1.53
N HIS A 40 -0.95 8.03 1.39
CA HIS A 40 -2.03 7.05 1.26
C HIS A 40 -2.68 6.71 2.61
N GLY A 41 -3.97 7.02 2.73
CA GLY A 41 -5.03 6.02 2.79
C GLY A 41 -5.13 5.07 3.99
N TYR A 42 -4.25 5.10 4.99
CA TYR A 42 -4.41 4.29 6.23
C TYR A 42 -3.95 5.03 7.49
N HIS A 43 -3.45 6.27 7.35
CA HIS A 43 -2.93 7.03 8.48
C HIS A 43 -3.99 7.33 9.55
N HIS A 44 -5.28 7.47 9.17
CA HIS A 44 -6.36 7.71 10.12
C HIS A 44 -6.85 6.44 10.83
N GLN A 45 -6.68 5.25 10.24
CA GLN A 45 -7.16 3.98 10.78
C GLN A 45 -6.05 2.99 11.14
N LYS A 46 -4.77 3.40 11.04
CA LYS A 46 -3.59 2.56 11.29
C LYS A 46 -3.67 1.79 12.61
N ALA A 47 -4.10 2.44 13.69
CA ALA A 47 -4.21 1.80 15.00
C ALA A 47 -5.25 0.67 15.03
N GLU A 48 -6.35 0.85 14.29
CA GLU A 48 -7.46 -0.09 14.14
C GLU A 48 -7.02 -1.31 13.33
N HIS A 49 -6.41 -1.05 12.17
CA HIS A 49 -5.78 -2.06 11.30
C HIS A 49 -4.76 -2.91 12.06
N LEU A 50 -3.84 -2.28 12.79
CA LEU A 50 -2.86 -2.99 13.61
C LEU A 50 -3.49 -3.77 14.76
N LYS A 51 -4.62 -3.30 15.33
CA LYS A 51 -5.35 -4.03 16.37
C LYS A 51 -5.98 -5.31 15.81
N ARG A 52 -6.54 -5.26 14.60
CA ARG A 52 -7.11 -6.42 13.91
C ARG A 52 -6.04 -7.44 13.57
N LEU A 53 -4.93 -7.00 12.98
CA LEU A 53 -3.83 -7.89 12.63
C LEU A 53 -3.24 -8.58 13.87
N ARG A 54 -3.06 -7.86 14.99
CA ARG A 54 -2.63 -8.47 16.27
C ARG A 54 -3.63 -9.51 16.80
N ARG A 55 -4.92 -9.33 16.55
CA ARG A 55 -5.95 -10.33 16.91
C ARG A 55 -5.80 -11.58 16.03
N VAL A 56 -5.62 -11.41 14.72
CA VAL A 56 -5.39 -12.53 13.79
C VAL A 56 -4.12 -13.29 14.16
N GLU A 57 -3.03 -12.60 14.46
CA GLU A 57 -1.78 -13.20 14.94
C GLU A 57 -2.01 -14.08 16.19
N GLY A 58 -2.84 -13.61 17.13
CA GLY A 58 -3.27 -14.39 18.28
C GLY A 58 -4.07 -15.65 17.91
N GLN A 59 -4.91 -15.58 16.88
CA GLN A 59 -5.63 -16.75 16.35
C GLN A 59 -4.67 -17.76 15.74
N ILE A 60 -3.66 -17.32 14.97
CA ILE A 60 -2.64 -18.20 14.39
C ILE A 60 -1.81 -18.89 15.47
N ARG A 61 -1.39 -18.16 16.51
CA ARG A 61 -0.77 -18.79 17.69
C ARG A 61 -1.70 -19.78 18.39
N GLY A 62 -3.00 -19.51 18.38
CA GLY A 62 -4.01 -20.44 18.89
C GLY A 62 -4.03 -21.75 18.10
N LEU A 63 -4.02 -21.67 16.76
CA LEU A 63 -3.95 -22.84 15.89
C LEU A 63 -2.70 -23.68 16.15
N GLN A 64 -1.54 -23.04 16.36
CA GLN A 64 -0.30 -23.74 16.71
C GLN A 64 -0.46 -24.57 17.99
N ARG A 65 -1.04 -23.99 19.05
CA ARG A 65 -1.33 -24.73 20.29
C ARG A 65 -2.32 -25.86 20.10
N MET A 66 -3.38 -25.63 19.31
CA MET A 66 -4.36 -26.68 19.03
C MET A 66 -3.73 -27.89 18.33
N VAL A 67 -2.75 -27.66 17.45
CA VAL A 67 -1.99 -28.76 16.81
C VAL A 67 -1.06 -29.43 17.81
N ASP A 68 -0.35 -28.65 18.64
CA ASP A 68 0.57 -29.18 19.67
C ASP A 68 -0.16 -30.01 20.73
N GLU A 69 -1.41 -29.67 21.02
CA GLU A 69 -2.29 -30.34 22.00
C GLU A 69 -3.15 -31.45 21.38
N ASP A 70 -2.90 -31.85 20.12
CA ASP A 70 -3.65 -32.88 19.39
C ASP A 70 -5.18 -32.66 19.38
N VAL A 71 -5.61 -31.39 19.29
CA VAL A 71 -7.03 -31.01 19.27
C VAL A 71 -7.73 -31.59 18.04
N TYR A 72 -9.01 -31.93 18.20
CA TYR A 72 -9.83 -32.51 17.15
C TYR A 72 -9.82 -31.66 15.87
N CYS A 73 -9.58 -32.33 14.73
CA CYS A 73 -9.36 -31.67 13.45
C CYS A 73 -10.49 -30.72 13.05
N ILE A 74 -11.75 -31.02 13.39
CA ILE A 74 -12.91 -30.17 13.04
C ILE A 74 -12.87 -28.84 13.81
N ASP A 75 -12.38 -28.84 15.05
CA ASP A 75 -12.25 -27.62 15.85
C ASP A 75 -11.12 -26.75 15.29
N ILE A 76 -10.01 -27.37 14.85
CA ILE A 76 -8.92 -26.68 14.15
C ILE A 76 -9.47 -26.03 12.86
N LEU A 77 -10.23 -26.77 12.04
CA LEU A 77 -10.82 -26.24 10.80
C LEU A 77 -11.81 -25.08 11.07
N THR A 78 -12.54 -25.15 12.17
CA THR A 78 -13.42 -24.06 12.62
C THR A 78 -12.61 -22.80 12.94
N GLN A 79 -11.49 -22.95 13.65
CA GLN A 79 -10.62 -21.83 13.99
C GLN A 79 -9.84 -21.27 12.79
N VAL A 80 -9.46 -22.13 11.83
CA VAL A 80 -8.92 -21.70 10.53
C VAL A 80 -9.95 -20.82 9.82
N SER A 81 -11.19 -21.27 9.72
CA SER A 81 -12.29 -20.52 9.10
C SER A 81 -12.53 -19.16 9.77
N ALA A 82 -12.43 -19.10 11.11
CA ALA A 82 -12.53 -17.85 11.86
C ALA A 82 -11.38 -16.88 11.55
N SER A 83 -10.16 -17.41 11.38
CA SER A 83 -8.97 -16.61 11.04
C SER A 83 -9.05 -16.06 9.61
N THR A 84 -9.49 -16.89 8.66
CA THR A 84 -9.72 -16.47 7.26
C THR A 84 -10.77 -15.37 7.17
N LYS A 85 -11.89 -15.50 7.89
CA LYS A 85 -12.93 -14.45 7.94
C LYS A 85 -12.41 -13.13 8.51
N ALA A 86 -11.55 -13.18 9.53
CA ALA A 86 -10.94 -11.98 10.09
C ALA A 86 -10.01 -11.29 9.09
N LEU A 87 -9.22 -12.06 8.33
CA LEU A 87 -8.37 -11.54 7.25
C LEU A 87 -9.19 -10.94 6.10
N GLN A 88 -10.27 -11.61 5.68
CA GLN A 88 -11.19 -11.08 4.66
C GLN A 88 -11.84 -9.78 5.12
N SER A 89 -12.29 -9.70 6.37
CA SER A 89 -12.84 -8.46 6.94
C SER A 89 -11.82 -7.32 6.94
N PHE A 90 -10.56 -7.60 7.29
CA PHE A 90 -9.49 -6.62 7.25
C PHE A 90 -9.20 -6.14 5.81
N ALA A 91 -9.14 -7.06 4.84
CA ALA A 91 -8.92 -6.74 3.44
C ALA A 91 -10.02 -5.83 2.87
N LEU A 92 -11.28 -6.09 3.23
CA LEU A 92 -12.41 -5.26 2.82
C LEU A 92 -12.34 -3.84 3.40
N GLN A 93 -11.88 -3.67 4.64
CA GLN A 93 -11.72 -2.34 5.24
C GLN A 93 -10.62 -1.53 4.56
N LEU A 94 -9.48 -2.16 4.23
CA LEU A 94 -8.43 -1.50 3.45
C LEU A 94 -8.93 -1.08 2.06
N LEU A 95 -9.71 -1.95 1.42
CA LEU A 95 -10.30 -1.66 0.13
C LEU A 95 -11.28 -0.48 0.21
N GLU A 96 -12.17 -0.46 1.21
CA GLU A 96 -13.11 0.65 1.43
C GLU A 96 -12.36 1.97 1.61
N GLU A 97 -11.31 1.97 2.43
CA GLU A 97 -10.49 3.17 2.66
C GLU A 97 -9.75 3.62 1.38
N HIS A 98 -9.26 2.66 0.59
CA HIS A 98 -8.63 2.93 -0.70
C HIS A 98 -9.63 3.54 -1.70
N LEU A 99 -10.82 2.96 -1.85
CA LEU A 99 -11.87 3.48 -2.72
C LEU A 99 -12.29 4.89 -2.29
N ARG A 100 -12.47 5.11 -0.98
CA ARG A 100 -12.94 6.38 -0.45
C ARG A 100 -11.97 7.53 -0.66
N HIS A 101 -10.66 7.29 -0.61
CA HIS A 101 -9.66 8.33 -0.79
C HIS A 101 -9.17 8.38 -2.24
N CYS A 102 -8.70 7.26 -2.81
CA CYS A 102 -8.06 7.27 -4.12
C CYS A 102 -9.06 7.47 -5.28
N VAL A 103 -10.26 6.87 -5.20
CA VAL A 103 -11.27 7.03 -6.27
C VAL A 103 -12.02 8.35 -6.12
N ALA A 104 -12.30 8.81 -4.90
CA ALA A 104 -12.91 10.12 -4.70
C ALA A 104 -11.99 11.26 -5.14
N ASP A 105 -10.70 11.18 -4.81
CA ASP A 105 -9.72 12.19 -5.24
C ASP A 105 -9.50 12.16 -6.76
N ALA A 106 -9.46 10.96 -7.37
CA ALA A 106 -9.40 10.82 -8.83
C ALA A 106 -10.68 11.33 -9.52
N ALA A 107 -11.86 11.14 -8.91
CA ALA A 107 -13.14 11.63 -9.43
C ALA A 107 -13.17 13.16 -9.58
N VAL A 108 -12.47 13.89 -8.69
CA VAL A 108 -12.32 15.34 -8.78
C VAL A 108 -11.34 15.75 -9.89
N LYS A 109 -10.31 14.94 -10.16
CA LYS A 109 -9.31 15.21 -11.20
C LYS A 109 -9.80 14.87 -12.62
N GLY A 110 -10.68 13.87 -12.76
CA GLY A 110 -11.29 13.46 -14.03
C GLY A 110 -10.35 12.70 -14.98
N GLY A 111 -10.93 12.04 -15.99
CA GLY A 111 -10.20 11.43 -17.10
C GLY A 111 -9.61 10.03 -16.83
N GLU A 112 -8.55 9.67 -17.58
CA GLU A 112 -7.92 8.33 -17.57
C GLU A 112 -7.36 7.90 -16.20
N GLU A 113 -7.09 8.84 -15.29
CA GLU A 113 -6.61 8.55 -13.93
C GLU A 113 -7.64 7.79 -13.08
N ILE A 114 -8.94 8.05 -13.30
CA ILE A 114 -10.04 7.32 -12.63
C ILE A 114 -10.09 5.89 -13.12
N ASP A 115 -10.09 5.68 -14.43
CA ASP A 115 -10.23 4.35 -15.03
C ASP A 115 -9.08 3.44 -14.60
N ALA A 116 -7.85 3.96 -14.57
CA ALA A 116 -6.69 3.23 -14.07
C ALA A 116 -6.81 2.83 -12.59
N LYS A 117 -7.33 3.73 -11.73
CA LYS A 117 -7.52 3.46 -10.30
C LYS A 117 -8.66 2.47 -10.03
N VAL A 118 -9.74 2.54 -10.81
CA VAL A 118 -10.84 1.58 -10.75
C VAL A 118 -10.39 0.19 -11.24
N GLU A 119 -9.58 0.12 -12.30
CA GLU A 119 -9.00 -1.14 -12.77
C GLU A 119 -8.07 -1.77 -11.73
N GLU A 120 -7.22 -0.96 -11.07
CA GLU A 120 -6.34 -1.39 -9.97
C GLU A 120 -7.15 -2.01 -8.82
N ALA A 121 -8.18 -1.32 -8.34
CA ALA A 121 -9.06 -1.80 -7.27
C ALA A 121 -9.81 -3.08 -7.68
N THR A 122 -10.31 -3.15 -8.91
CA THR A 122 -11.02 -4.33 -9.44
C THR A 122 -10.11 -5.56 -9.48
N LYS A 123 -8.85 -5.39 -9.91
CA LYS A 123 -7.85 -6.48 -9.89
C LYS A 123 -7.55 -6.95 -8.47
N ALA A 124 -7.49 -6.04 -7.48
CA ALA A 124 -7.30 -6.39 -6.09
C ALA A 124 -8.49 -7.19 -5.53
N ILE A 125 -9.73 -6.75 -5.79
CA ILE A 125 -10.96 -7.47 -5.42
C ILE A 125 -10.98 -8.86 -6.04
N ALA A 126 -10.65 -8.98 -7.32
CA ALA A 126 -10.63 -10.27 -8.01
C ALA A 126 -9.66 -11.27 -7.36
N ARG A 127 -8.51 -10.80 -6.83
CA ARG A 127 -7.58 -11.65 -6.07
C ARG A 127 -8.18 -12.09 -4.74
N LEU A 128 -8.86 -11.18 -4.03
CA LEU A 128 -9.51 -11.47 -2.74
C LEU A 128 -10.66 -12.49 -2.87
N LEU A 129 -11.38 -12.52 -3.99
CA LEU A 129 -12.49 -13.44 -4.20
C LEU A 129 -12.06 -14.86 -4.59
N ARG A 130 -10.77 -15.09 -4.88
CA ARG A 130 -10.23 -16.40 -5.29
C ARG A 130 -9.62 -17.22 -4.15
N THR A 131 -9.58 -16.66 -2.93
CA THR A 131 -9.09 -17.31 -1.71
C THR A 131 -10.24 -17.91 -0.91
#